data_AF-A0A850QX04-F1
#
_entry.id   AF-A0A850QX04-F1
#
_cell.length_a   1.000
_cell.length_b   1.000
_cell.length_c   1.000
_cell.angle_alpha   90.00
_cell.angle_beta   90.00
_cell.angle_gamma   90.00
#
_symmetry.space_group_name_H-M   'P 1'
#
loop_
_entity.id
_entity.type
_entity.pdbx_description
1 polymer ?
#
loop_
_entity_poly.entity_id
_entity_poly.type
_entity_poly.pdbx_seq_one_letter_code
_entity_poly.pdbx_strand_id
1 'polypeptide(L)'
;MKISHTTQKHAIWLISSLIVVNIVVWITAIFAFYQRPGMLGMSLLAWSLGLRHAVDADHIAAIDTTTRKMMEQGKEPIAIGTFFSLGHSTIVMLAATAIAVTVGTFKDKIPYISNIGGTIGTSVSILFLLIMAYINLTIFISVYKKFNLYKKNQQIDKTELDIQLSGPLNKLFHFSFKFINKSWHMYFVGFLFGLGFDTATEITLLALSAT
;
A
#
# COMPACT_ATOMS: atom_id res chain seq x y z
N MET A 1 1.38 4.67 26.21
CA MET A 1 0.30 3.76 25.74
C MET A 1 0.78 2.33 25.94
N LYS A 2 0.18 1.55 26.85
CA LYS A 2 0.55 0.13 27.03
C LYS A 2 -0.15 -0.67 25.92
N ILE A 3 0.63 -1.33 25.06
CA ILE A 3 0.10 -2.21 24.00
C ILE A 3 -0.52 -3.43 24.67
N SER A 4 -1.72 -3.84 24.24
CA SER A 4 -2.38 -5.02 24.81
C SER A 4 -1.60 -6.32 24.51
N HIS A 5 -1.62 -7.28 25.45
CA HIS A 5 -0.99 -8.60 25.26
C HIS A 5 -1.54 -9.35 24.04
N THR A 6 -2.82 -9.16 23.72
CA THR A 6 -3.47 -9.69 22.52
C THR A 6 -2.87 -9.12 21.24
N THR A 7 -2.59 -7.81 21.22
CA THR A 7 -2.00 -7.14 20.06
C THR A 7 -0.56 -7.56 19.83
N GLN A 8 0.22 -7.77 20.89
CA GLN A 8 1.56 -8.36 20.77
C GLN A 8 1.53 -9.77 20.15
N LYS A 9 0.60 -10.64 20.60
CA LYS A 9 0.45 -11.98 20.02
C LYS A 9 0.10 -11.94 18.54
N HIS A 10 -0.83 -11.09 18.14
CA HIS A 10 -1.19 -10.92 16.73
C HIS A 10 -0.03 -10.39 15.89
N ALA A 11 0.74 -9.43 16.40
CA ALA A 11 1.92 -8.91 15.70
C ALA A 11 2.98 -10.00 15.48
N ILE A 12 3.26 -10.80 16.52
CA ILE A 12 4.18 -11.95 16.41
C ILE A 12 3.68 -12.94 15.37
N TRP A 13 2.37 -13.23 15.35
CA TRP A 13 1.78 -14.16 14.39
C TRP A 13 1.89 -13.64 12.95
N LEU A 14 1.62 -12.36 12.73
CA LEU A 14 1.78 -11.71 11.42
C LEU A 14 3.22 -11.80 10.93
N ILE A 15 4.20 -11.41 11.75
CA ILE A 15 5.62 -11.46 11.38
C ILE A 15 6.07 -12.90 11.11
N SER A 16 5.69 -13.84 11.98
CA SER A 16 6.04 -15.25 11.83
C SER A 16 5.47 -15.82 10.53
N SER A 17 4.19 -15.52 10.24
CA SER A 17 3.55 -15.95 8.99
C SER A 17 4.26 -15.40 7.75
N LEU A 18 4.70 -14.14 7.77
CA LEU A 18 5.42 -13.51 6.67
C LEU A 18 6.78 -14.17 6.40
N ILE A 19 7.51 -14.52 7.46
CA ILE A 19 8.79 -15.24 7.37
C ILE A 19 8.56 -16.62 6.75
N VAL A 20 7.57 -17.37 7.25
CA VAL A 20 7.23 -18.70 6.74
C VAL A 20 6.85 -18.63 5.26
N VAL A 21 6.00 -17.68 4.86
CA VAL A 21 5.61 -17.50 3.45
C VAL A 21 6.82 -17.21 2.57
N ASN A 22 7.74 -16.33 3.01
CA ASN A 22 8.96 -16.05 2.24
C ASN A 22 9.84 -17.30 2.08
N ILE A 23 10.03 -18.08 3.14
CA ILE A 23 10.80 -19.33 3.08
C ILE A 23 10.17 -20.30 2.09
N VAL A 24 8.84 -20.50 2.16
CA VAL A 24 8.12 -21.37 1.23
C VAL A 24 8.29 -20.91 -0.21
N VAL A 25 8.11 -19.61 -0.49
CA VAL A 25 8.29 -19.05 -1.84
C VAL A 25 9.70 -19.33 -2.36
N TRP A 26 10.73 -19.08 -1.56
CA TRP A 26 12.12 -19.34 -1.98
C TRP A 26 12.42 -20.82 -2.18
N ILE A 27 11.92 -21.71 -1.32
CA ILE A 27 12.04 -23.16 -1.52
C ILE A 27 11.37 -23.58 -2.82
N THR A 28 10.16 -23.07 -3.11
CA THR A 28 9.47 -23.37 -4.36
C THR A 28 10.21 -22.84 -5.58
N ALA A 29 10.82 -21.65 -5.51
CA ALA A 29 11.61 -21.09 -6.60
C ALA A 29 12.87 -21.93 -6.87
N ILE A 30 13.58 -22.36 -5.81
CA ILE A 30 14.74 -23.25 -5.93
C ILE A 30 14.32 -24.57 -6.57
N PHE A 31 13.25 -25.21 -6.09
CA PHE A 31 12.78 -26.47 -6.64
C PHE A 31 12.32 -26.34 -8.11
N ALA A 32 11.66 -25.24 -8.47
CA ALA A 32 11.19 -24.99 -9.82
C ALA A 32 12.33 -24.67 -10.81
N PHE A 33 13.40 -24.01 -10.34
CA PHE A 33 14.45 -23.46 -11.20
C PHE A 33 15.85 -24.01 -10.94
N TYR A 34 16.00 -25.12 -10.20
CA TYR A 34 17.33 -25.66 -9.86
C TYR A 34 18.19 -26.00 -11.09
N GLN A 35 17.58 -26.43 -12.20
CA GLN A 35 18.27 -26.73 -13.46
C GLN A 35 18.54 -25.48 -14.32
N ARG A 36 17.98 -24.32 -13.96
CA ARG A 36 18.05 -23.06 -14.73
C ARG A 36 18.52 -21.92 -13.82
N PRO A 37 19.83 -21.82 -13.51
CA PRO A 37 20.36 -20.79 -12.62
C PRO A 37 20.01 -19.35 -13.04
N GLY A 38 19.88 -19.09 -14.34
CA GLY A 38 19.44 -17.79 -14.86
C GLY A 38 18.05 -17.37 -14.35
N MET A 39 17.10 -18.31 -14.24
CA MET A 39 15.75 -18.05 -13.72
C MET A 39 15.76 -17.75 -12.21
N LEU A 40 16.68 -18.36 -11.46
CA LEU A 40 16.90 -18.01 -10.05
C LEU A 40 17.45 -16.60 -9.91
N GLY A 41 18.38 -16.19 -10.78
CA GLY A 41 18.88 -14.82 -10.84
C GLY A 41 17.75 -13.81 -11.12
N MET A 42 16.88 -14.11 -12.08
CA MET A 42 15.72 -13.27 -12.39
C MET A 42 14.70 -13.22 -11.25
N SER A 43 14.48 -14.33 -10.54
CA SER A 43 13.64 -14.38 -9.34
C SER A 43 14.19 -13.48 -8.24
N LEU A 44 15.52 -13.47 -8.04
CA LEU A 44 16.18 -12.62 -7.07
C LEU A 44 16.12 -11.13 -7.45
N LEU A 45 16.27 -10.80 -8.73
CA LEU A 45 16.08 -9.44 -9.23
C LEU A 45 14.65 -8.96 -9.03
N ALA A 46 13.66 -9.79 -9.40
CA ALA A 46 12.25 -9.48 -9.20
C ALA A 46 11.92 -9.26 -7.72
N TRP A 47 12.43 -10.10 -6.83
CA TRP A 47 12.28 -9.92 -5.39
C TRP A 47 12.93 -8.62 -4.88
N SER A 48 14.14 -8.31 -5.36
CA SER A 48 14.88 -7.09 -4.95
C SER A 48 14.19 -5.81 -5.44
N LEU A 49 13.71 -5.79 -6.69
CA LEU A 49 12.97 -4.67 -7.25
C LEU A 49 11.61 -4.51 -6.55
N GLY A 50 10.94 -5.60 -6.23
CA GLY A 50 9.72 -5.58 -5.41
C GLY A 50 9.96 -4.99 -4.01
N LEU A 51 11.07 -5.35 -3.35
CA LEU A 51 11.46 -4.75 -2.07
C LEU A 51 11.72 -3.26 -2.18
N ARG A 52 12.42 -2.82 -3.24
CA ARG A 52 12.65 -1.40 -3.49
C ARG A 52 11.32 -0.64 -3.66
N HIS A 53 10.43 -1.17 -4.49
CA HIS A 53 9.13 -0.57 -4.76
C HIS A 53 8.27 -0.45 -3.49
N ALA A 54 8.32 -1.45 -2.60
CA ALA A 54 7.59 -1.41 -1.34
C ALA A 54 8.02 -0.26 -0.40
N VAL A 55 9.21 0.30 -0.60
CA VAL A 55 9.77 1.43 0.17
C VAL A 55 9.49 2.78 -0.50
N ASP A 56 8.76 2.81 -1.62
CA ASP A 56 8.38 4.05 -2.26
C ASP A 56 7.56 4.94 -1.31
N ALA A 57 7.80 6.24 -1.40
CA ALA A 57 7.31 7.22 -0.44
C ALA A 57 5.78 7.27 -0.35
N ASP A 58 5.12 6.89 -1.43
CA ASP A 58 3.67 6.86 -1.60
C ASP A 58 3.02 5.69 -0.84
N HIS A 59 3.62 4.50 -0.88
CA HIS A 59 3.22 3.32 -0.09
C HIS A 59 3.38 3.62 1.41
N ILE A 60 4.54 4.17 1.80
CA ILE A 60 4.83 4.55 3.19
C ILE A 60 3.82 5.60 3.67
N ALA A 61 3.57 6.64 2.87
CA ALA A 61 2.63 7.70 3.22
C ALA A 61 1.19 7.15 3.40
N ALA A 62 0.74 6.25 2.52
CA ALA A 62 -0.61 5.69 2.62
C ALA A 62 -0.80 4.83 3.88
N ILE A 63 0.18 4.00 4.21
CA ILE A 63 0.18 3.17 5.43
C ILE A 63 0.27 4.05 6.67
N ASP A 64 1.19 5.02 6.72
CA ASP A 64 1.40 5.91 7.87
C ASP A 64 0.15 6.74 8.17
N THR A 65 -0.43 7.39 7.15
CA THR A 65 -1.65 8.21 7.32
C THR A 65 -2.80 7.39 7.88
N THR A 66 -3.02 6.18 7.34
CA THR A 66 -4.09 5.30 7.81
C THR A 66 -3.83 4.81 9.23
N THR A 67 -2.57 4.50 9.54
CA THR A 67 -2.14 4.05 10.87
C THR A 67 -2.37 5.14 11.91
N ARG A 68 -1.88 6.36 11.65
CA ARG A 68 -2.08 7.52 12.52
C ARG A 68 -3.56 7.80 12.74
N LYS A 69 -4.33 7.83 11.66
CA LYS A 69 -5.78 8.03 11.72
C LYS A 69 -6.48 6.98 12.60
N MET A 70 -6.16 5.70 12.46
CA MET A 70 -6.76 4.65 13.29
C MET A 70 -6.31 4.73 14.76
N MET A 71 -5.06 5.12 15.01
CA MET A 71 -4.56 5.38 16.37
C MET A 71 -5.25 6.57 17.02
N GLU A 72 -5.52 7.65 16.28
CA GLU A 72 -6.32 8.80 16.76
C GLU A 72 -7.75 8.39 17.15
N GLN A 73 -8.31 7.37 16.50
CA GLN A 73 -9.60 6.77 16.86
C GLN A 73 -9.51 5.79 18.05
N GLY A 74 -8.36 5.69 18.72
CA GLY A 74 -8.14 4.79 19.85
C GLY A 74 -8.00 3.31 19.48
N LYS A 75 -7.77 2.98 18.20
CA LYS A 75 -7.59 1.60 17.72
C LYS A 75 -6.10 1.21 17.76
N GLU A 76 -5.83 -0.09 17.75
CA GLU A 76 -4.47 -0.66 17.63
C GLU A 76 -4.29 -1.32 16.24
N PRO A 77 -4.01 -0.55 15.18
CA PRO A 77 -4.14 -1.02 13.80
C PRO A 77 -2.89 -1.76 13.27
N ILE A 78 -2.60 -2.93 13.82
CA ILE A 78 -1.36 -3.70 13.51
C ILE A 78 -1.31 -4.35 12.12
N ALA A 79 -2.44 -4.50 11.43
CA ALA A 79 -2.53 -5.26 10.16
C ALA A 79 -2.70 -4.37 8.91
N ILE A 80 -2.63 -3.04 9.03
CA ILE A 80 -2.82 -2.09 7.91
C ILE A 80 -1.88 -2.41 6.75
N GLY A 81 -0.58 -2.52 7.04
CA GLY A 81 0.43 -2.79 6.01
C GLY A 81 0.24 -4.16 5.34
N THR A 82 -0.14 -5.18 6.10
CA THR A 82 -0.42 -6.52 5.56
C THR A 82 -1.57 -6.50 4.58
N PHE A 83 -2.71 -5.90 4.94
CA PHE A 83 -3.85 -5.82 4.04
C PHE A 83 -3.54 -4.98 2.79
N PHE A 84 -2.85 -3.86 2.95
CA PHE A 84 -2.39 -3.05 1.84
C PHE A 84 -1.52 -3.85 0.86
N SER A 85 -0.50 -4.53 1.38
CA SER A 85 0.38 -5.38 0.57
C SER A 85 -0.38 -6.53 -0.10
N LEU A 86 -1.30 -7.20 0.59
CA LEU A 86 -2.12 -8.27 -0.01
C LEU A 86 -2.98 -7.77 -1.18
N GLY A 87 -3.59 -6.60 -1.04
CA GLY A 87 -4.37 -5.98 -2.11
C GLY A 87 -3.50 -5.66 -3.33
N HIS A 88 -2.36 -5.02 -3.09
CA HIS A 88 -1.41 -4.65 -4.14
C HIS A 88 -0.82 -5.90 -4.83
N SER A 89 -0.39 -6.91 -4.09
CA SER A 89 0.11 -8.17 -4.66
C SER A 89 -0.94 -8.90 -5.49
N THR A 90 -2.23 -8.79 -5.13
CA THR A 90 -3.31 -9.44 -5.90
C THR A 90 -3.42 -8.86 -7.31
N ILE A 91 -3.43 -7.53 -7.45
CA ILE A 91 -3.51 -6.90 -8.77
C ILE A 91 -2.23 -7.16 -9.59
N VAL A 92 -1.05 -7.13 -8.96
CA VAL A 92 0.21 -7.46 -9.63
C VAL A 92 0.20 -8.91 -10.16
N MET A 93 -0.27 -9.87 -9.36
CA MET A 93 -0.38 -11.28 -9.79
C MET A 93 -1.38 -11.45 -10.95
N LEU A 94 -2.52 -10.76 -10.89
CA LEU A 94 -3.52 -10.76 -11.96
C LEU A 94 -2.95 -10.16 -13.25
N ALA A 95 -2.25 -9.03 -13.15
CA ALA A 95 -1.62 -8.36 -14.29
C ALA A 95 -0.53 -9.24 -14.92
N ALA A 96 0.37 -9.82 -14.11
CA ALA A 96 1.41 -10.73 -14.57
C ALA A 96 0.82 -11.96 -15.27
N THR A 97 -0.24 -12.55 -14.70
CA THR A 97 -0.94 -13.69 -15.30
C THR A 97 -1.61 -13.30 -16.63
N ALA A 98 -2.30 -12.16 -16.66
CA ALA A 98 -2.96 -11.66 -17.86
C ALA A 98 -1.95 -11.41 -19.00
N ILE A 99 -0.80 -10.82 -18.69
CA ILE A 99 0.26 -10.60 -19.69
C ILE A 99 0.87 -11.94 -20.12
N ALA A 100 1.16 -12.86 -19.20
CA ALA A 100 1.69 -14.18 -19.55
C ALA A 100 0.77 -14.94 -20.50
N VAL A 101 -0.56 -14.93 -20.25
CA VAL A 101 -1.57 -15.50 -21.14
C VAL A 101 -1.60 -14.76 -22.48
N THR A 102 -1.56 -13.43 -22.45
CA THR A 102 -1.60 -12.61 -23.69
C THR A 102 -0.38 -12.87 -24.56
N VAL A 103 0.82 -12.98 -23.99
CA VAL A 103 2.05 -13.31 -24.71
C VAL A 103 2.00 -14.72 -25.29
N GLY A 104 1.43 -15.68 -24.55
CA GLY A 104 1.26 -17.06 -25.01
C GLY A 104 0.24 -17.22 -26.16
N THR A 105 -0.71 -16.28 -26.29
CA THR A 105 -1.90 -16.48 -27.16
C THR A 105 -2.03 -15.44 -28.29
N PHE A 106 -1.57 -14.19 -28.09
CA PHE A 106 -1.79 -13.05 -29.00
C PHE A 106 -0.58 -12.12 -29.08
N LYS A 107 0.43 -12.47 -29.89
CA LYS A 107 1.63 -11.63 -30.10
C LYS A 107 1.32 -10.25 -30.71
N ASP A 108 0.23 -10.11 -31.48
CA ASP A 108 -0.01 -8.92 -32.31
C ASP A 108 -0.87 -7.82 -31.67
N LYS A 109 -1.41 -8.02 -30.44
CA LYS A 109 -2.30 -7.03 -29.77
C LYS A 109 -1.75 -6.43 -28.46
N ILE A 110 -0.53 -6.80 -28.08
CA ILE A 110 0.12 -6.33 -26.83
C ILE A 110 0.22 -4.79 -26.72
N PRO A 111 0.56 -4.03 -27.79
CA PRO A 111 0.75 -2.57 -27.65
C PRO A 111 -0.54 -1.82 -27.27
N TYR A 112 -1.70 -2.29 -27.73
CA TYR A 112 -2.98 -1.59 -27.54
C TYR A 112 -3.55 -1.81 -26.14
N ILE A 113 -3.44 -3.05 -25.62
CA ILE A 113 -3.90 -3.40 -24.26
C ILE A 113 -3.04 -2.70 -23.19
N SER A 114 -1.72 -2.63 -23.41
CA SER A 114 -0.79 -1.96 -22.51
C SER A 114 -1.06 -0.45 -22.38
N ASN A 115 -1.43 0.22 -23.48
CA ASN A 115 -1.58 1.68 -23.51
C ASN A 115 -2.89 2.15 -22.83
N ILE A 116 -4.00 1.42 -23.05
CA ILE A 116 -5.28 1.70 -22.39
C ILE A 116 -5.21 1.37 -20.89
N GLY A 117 -4.61 0.23 -20.52
CA GLY A 117 -4.42 -0.17 -19.14
C GLY A 117 -3.54 0.81 -18.35
N GLY A 118 -2.43 1.24 -18.95
CA GLY A 118 -1.55 2.27 -18.37
C GLY A 118 -2.27 3.60 -18.15
N THR A 119 -3.01 4.09 -19.15
CA THR A 119 -3.69 5.39 -19.05
C THR A 119 -4.77 5.40 -17.94
N ILE A 120 -5.58 4.34 -17.85
CA ILE A 120 -6.61 4.22 -16.80
C ILE A 120 -5.95 4.05 -15.43
N GLY A 121 -4.94 3.19 -15.34
CA GLY A 121 -4.18 2.92 -14.12
C GLY A 121 -3.52 4.18 -13.55
N THR A 122 -2.83 4.93 -14.40
CA THR A 122 -2.18 6.20 -14.04
C THR A 122 -3.21 7.25 -13.63
N SER A 123 -4.35 7.34 -14.33
CA SER A 123 -5.41 8.29 -13.97
C SER A 123 -6.02 7.99 -12.60
N VAL A 124 -6.32 6.72 -12.31
CA VAL A 124 -6.83 6.28 -11.00
C VAL A 124 -5.79 6.49 -9.91
N SER A 125 -4.52 6.20 -10.19
CA SER A 125 -3.41 6.38 -9.24
C SER A 125 -3.17 7.86 -8.92
N ILE A 126 -3.15 8.73 -9.93
CA ILE A 126 -3.04 10.20 -9.74
C ILE A 126 -4.18 10.71 -8.89
N LEU A 127 -5.43 10.32 -9.19
CA LEU A 127 -6.59 10.75 -8.41
C LEU A 127 -6.48 10.30 -6.95
N PHE A 128 -6.07 9.05 -6.72
CA PHE A 128 -5.85 8.52 -5.38
C PHE A 128 -4.74 9.27 -4.63
N LEU A 129 -3.58 9.51 -5.28
CA LEU A 129 -2.46 10.24 -4.69
C LEU A 129 -2.83 11.69 -4.35
N LEU A 130 -3.61 12.37 -5.21
CA LEU A 130 -4.10 13.72 -4.93
C LEU A 130 -5.04 13.73 -3.72
N ILE A 131 -5.91 12.73 -3.57
CA ILE A 131 -6.78 12.58 -2.40
C ILE A 131 -5.94 12.36 -1.15
N MET A 132 -4.94 11.48 -1.19
CA MET A 132 -4.06 11.21 -0.06
C MET A 132 -3.19 12.42 0.31
N ALA A 133 -2.65 13.14 -0.68
CA ALA A 133 -1.91 14.38 -0.48
C ALA A 133 -2.77 15.44 0.22
N TYR A 134 -4.03 15.58 -0.21
CA TYR A 134 -4.98 16.48 0.43
C TYR A 134 -5.25 16.10 1.90
N ILE A 135 -5.52 14.82 2.18
CA ILE A 135 -5.72 14.32 3.55
C ILE A 135 -4.47 14.60 4.41
N ASN A 136 -3.28 14.29 3.90
CA ASN A 136 -2.02 14.49 4.62
C ASN A 136 -1.78 15.97 4.94
N LEU A 137 -2.06 16.86 3.98
CA LEU A 137 -1.95 18.30 4.17
C LEU A 137 -2.91 18.80 5.28
N THR A 138 -4.15 18.31 5.30
CA THR A 138 -5.11 18.71 6.35
C THR A 138 -4.70 18.24 7.75
N ILE A 139 -4.16 17.03 7.88
CA ILE A 139 -3.60 16.52 9.14
C ILE A 139 -2.39 17.36 9.56
N PHE A 140 -1.47 17.63 8.63
CA PHE A 140 -0.29 18.46 8.88
C PHE A 140 -0.66 19.85 9.41
N ILE A 141 -1.63 20.52 8.79
CA ILE A 141 -2.11 21.84 9.24
C ILE A 141 -2.69 21.74 10.66
N SER A 142 -3.47 20.70 10.96
CA SER A 142 -4.05 20.47 12.30
C SER A 142 -2.96 20.29 13.36
N VAL A 143 -1.96 19.43 13.09
CA VAL A 143 -0.84 19.17 13.98
C VAL A 143 0.04 20.41 14.17
N TYR A 144 0.33 21.13 13.08
CA TYR A 144 1.14 22.36 13.12
C TYR A 144 0.47 23.45 13.96
N LYS A 145 -0.85 23.64 13.82
CA LYS A 145 -1.61 24.57 14.67
C LYS A 145 -1.52 24.19 16.14
N LYS A 146 -1.73 22.91 16.49
CA LYS A 146 -1.60 22.40 17.86
C LYS A 146 -0.18 22.62 18.41
N PHE A 147 0.84 22.36 17.60
CA PHE A 147 2.24 22.60 17.95
C PHE A 147 2.54 24.08 18.22
N ASN A 148 2.01 24.99 17.39
CA ASN A 148 2.20 26.42 17.56
C ASN A 148 1.47 26.97 18.80
N LEU A 149 0.29 26.43 19.13
CA LEU A 149 -0.44 26.76 20.36
C LEU A 149 0.31 26.29 21.61
N TYR A 150 0.85 25.07 21.57
CA TYR A 150 1.69 24.52 22.64
C TYR A 150 2.95 25.38 22.87
N LYS A 151 3.61 25.81 21.79
CA LYS A 151 4.79 26.70 21.86
C LYS A 151 4.47 28.07 22.46
N LYS A 152 3.22 28.54 22.39
CA LYS A 152 2.77 29.81 22.97
C LYS A 152 2.37 29.72 24.45
N ASN A 153 2.58 28.58 25.12
CA ASN A 153 2.27 28.37 26.54
C ASN A 153 0.79 28.64 26.92
N GLN A 154 -0.13 28.59 25.95
CA GLN A 154 -1.56 28.65 26.25
C GLN A 154 -2.00 27.30 26.83
N GLN A 155 -2.59 27.32 28.01
CA GLN A 155 -3.17 26.13 28.62
C GLN A 155 -4.21 25.54 27.68
N ILE A 156 -3.94 24.33 27.23
CA ILE A 156 -4.85 23.57 26.37
C ILE A 156 -5.96 23.04 27.28
N ASP A 157 -7.09 23.76 27.32
CA ASP A 157 -8.30 23.23 27.93
C ASP A 157 -8.75 22.01 27.09
N LYS A 158 -8.88 20.85 27.75
CA LYS A 158 -9.24 19.58 27.08
C LYS A 158 -10.63 19.65 26.45
N THR A 159 -11.41 20.66 26.80
CA THR A 159 -12.79 20.87 26.40
C THR A 159 -12.95 21.70 25.12
N GLU A 160 -11.92 22.45 24.69
CA GLU A 160 -11.91 23.22 23.43
C GLU A 160 -11.15 22.51 22.28
N LEU A 161 -10.71 21.27 22.52
CA LEU A 161 -10.00 20.44 21.54
C LEU A 161 -10.93 19.73 20.54
N ASP A 162 -12.24 19.86 20.72
CA ASP A 162 -13.19 19.92 19.61
C ASP A 162 -12.92 21.24 18.89
N ILE A 163 -11.81 21.29 18.16
CA ILE A 163 -11.61 22.28 17.13
C ILE A 163 -12.84 22.15 16.27
N GLN A 164 -13.67 23.17 16.42
CA GLN A 164 -14.75 23.63 15.59
C GLN A 164 -14.23 23.64 14.15
N LEU A 165 -14.14 22.46 13.56
CA LEU A 165 -14.12 22.22 12.14
C LEU A 165 -15.55 22.59 11.71
N SER A 166 -15.88 23.87 11.73
CA SER A 166 -17.13 24.37 11.19
C SER A 166 -16.84 24.74 9.74
N GLY A 167 -17.10 23.80 8.83
CA GLY A 167 -16.94 24.03 7.40
C GLY A 167 -17.08 22.75 6.56
N PRO A 168 -17.16 22.86 5.22
CA PRO A 168 -17.21 21.72 4.30
C PRO A 168 -16.01 20.77 4.46
N LEU A 169 -14.88 21.28 4.95
CA LEU A 169 -13.71 20.51 5.35
C LEU A 169 -14.01 19.49 6.47
N ASN A 170 -14.89 19.77 7.43
CA ASN A 170 -15.25 18.81 8.48
C ASN A 170 -16.10 17.66 7.95
N LYS A 171 -17.03 17.96 7.04
CA LYS A 171 -17.83 16.93 6.37
C LYS A 171 -16.96 16.01 5.54
N LEU A 172 -15.96 16.56 4.86
CA LEU A 172 -15.00 15.78 4.07
C LEU A 172 -14.01 15.02 4.96
N PHE A 173 -13.59 15.60 6.09
CA PHE A 173 -12.84 14.92 7.15
C PHE A 173 -13.66 13.73 7.67
N HIS A 174 -14.91 13.95 8.12
CA HIS A 174 -15.79 12.87 8.56
C HIS A 174 -16.05 11.81 7.48
N PHE A 175 -16.21 12.19 6.22
CA PHE A 175 -16.43 11.29 5.10
C PHE A 175 -15.21 10.40 4.82
N SER A 176 -14.02 11.00 4.73
CA SER A 176 -12.74 10.28 4.61
C SER A 176 -12.44 9.45 5.87
N PHE A 177 -12.91 9.92 7.03
CA PHE A 177 -12.82 9.20 8.30
C PHE A 177 -13.70 7.95 8.31
N LYS A 178 -14.87 7.99 7.68
CA LYS A 178 -15.80 6.86 7.57
C LYS A 178 -15.31 5.76 6.62
N PHE A 179 -14.54 6.11 5.59
CA PHE A 179 -14.18 5.17 4.52
C PHE A 179 -13.13 4.12 4.94
N ILE A 180 -12.18 4.46 5.81
CA ILE A 180 -11.15 3.52 6.30
C ILE A 180 -11.24 3.44 7.82
N ASN A 181 -12.09 2.54 8.30
CA ASN A 181 -12.36 2.34 9.72
C ASN A 181 -11.90 0.98 10.25
N LYS A 182 -11.48 0.08 9.36
CA LYS A 182 -10.98 -1.26 9.67
C LYS A 182 -9.73 -1.53 8.86
N SER A 183 -8.76 -2.24 9.43
CA SER A 183 -7.48 -2.53 8.76
C SER A 183 -7.66 -3.27 7.42
N TRP A 184 -8.72 -4.08 7.26
CA TRP A 184 -9.00 -4.79 6.02
C TRP A 184 -9.40 -3.88 4.84
N HIS A 185 -9.88 -2.65 5.09
CA HIS A 185 -10.18 -1.70 4.00
C HIS A 185 -8.91 -1.33 3.21
N MET A 186 -7.73 -1.45 3.84
CA MET A 186 -6.46 -1.24 3.15
C MET A 186 -6.21 -2.24 2.03
N TYR A 187 -6.88 -3.40 2.02
CA TYR A 187 -6.83 -4.32 0.89
C TYR A 187 -7.32 -3.66 -0.39
N PHE A 188 -8.47 -2.99 -0.37
CA PHE A 188 -8.96 -2.29 -1.55
C PHE A 188 -8.08 -1.10 -1.92
N VAL A 189 -7.56 -0.40 -0.91
CA VAL A 189 -6.61 0.70 -1.14
C VAL A 189 -5.38 0.19 -1.86
N GLY A 190 -4.75 -0.88 -1.38
CA GLY A 190 -3.58 -1.49 -2.02
C GLY A 190 -3.87 -2.04 -3.40
N PHE A 191 -5.04 -2.65 -3.60
CA PHE A 191 -5.48 -3.11 -4.91
C PHE A 191 -5.60 -1.97 -5.92
N LEU A 192 -6.25 -0.86 -5.53
CA LEU A 192 -6.34 0.34 -6.36
C LEU A 192 -4.98 0.99 -6.57
N PHE A 193 -4.10 0.93 -5.57
CA PHE A 193 -2.73 1.43 -5.66
C PHE A 193 -1.93 0.70 -6.74
N GLY A 194 -2.04 -0.62 -6.78
CA GLY A 194 -1.37 -1.44 -7.79
C GLY A 194 -2.02 -1.42 -9.18
N LEU A 195 -3.10 -0.64 -9.38
CA LEU A 195 -3.59 -0.36 -10.74
C LEU A 195 -2.66 0.60 -11.51
N GLY A 196 -1.77 1.32 -10.83
CA GLY A 196 -0.65 2.02 -11.46
C GLY A 196 0.25 1.01 -12.15
N PHE A 197 0.05 0.83 -13.46
CA PHE A 197 0.50 -0.33 -14.23
C PHE A 197 2.02 -0.38 -14.49
N ASP A 198 2.79 0.61 -14.00
CA ASP A 198 4.23 0.72 -14.26
C ASP A 198 5.02 -0.43 -13.62
N THR A 199 4.75 -0.79 -12.36
CA THR A 199 5.45 -1.90 -11.67
C THR A 199 5.11 -3.27 -12.25
N ALA A 200 3.84 -3.48 -12.61
CA ALA A 200 3.40 -4.72 -13.26
C ALA A 200 4.05 -4.90 -14.62
N THR A 201 4.24 -3.81 -15.37
CA THR A 201 4.91 -3.82 -16.67
C THR A 201 6.41 -4.10 -16.53
N GLU A 202 7.11 -3.48 -15.59
CA GLU A 202 8.55 -3.72 -15.35
C GLU A 202 8.84 -5.17 -14.91
N ILE A 203 8.09 -5.68 -13.92
CA ILE A 203 8.25 -7.05 -13.42
C ILE A 203 7.93 -8.06 -14.53
N THR A 204 6.92 -7.76 -15.35
CA THR A 204 6.56 -8.66 -16.45
C THR A 204 7.56 -8.60 -17.60
N LEU A 205 8.09 -7.43 -17.95
CA LEU A 205 9.18 -7.31 -18.94
C LEU A 205 10.42 -8.08 -18.48
N LEU A 206 10.74 -8.04 -17.18
CA LEU A 206 11.80 -8.86 -16.61
C LEU A 206 11.47 -10.35 -16.70
N ALA A 207 10.26 -10.77 -16.36
CA ALA A 207 9.83 -12.16 -16.48
C ALA A 207 9.85 -12.67 -17.93
N LEU A 208 9.49 -11.83 -18.90
CA LEU A 208 9.51 -12.14 -20.34
C LEU A 208 10.93 -12.13 -20.92
N SER A 209 11.84 -11.33 -20.38
CA SER A 209 13.27 -11.37 -20.78
C SER A 209 13.99 -12.60 -20.26
N ALA A 210 13.37 -13.34 -19.34
CA ALA A 210 13.92 -14.55 -18.74
C ALA A 210 13.61 -15.84 -19.53
N THR A 211 12.71 -15.76 -20.53
CA THR A 211 12.40 -16.84 -21.50
C THR A 211 13.21 -16.71 -22.77
#